data_AF-A0A957XBZ9-F1
#
_entry.id   AF-A0A957XBZ9-F1
#
_cell.length_a   1.000
_cell.length_b   1.000
_cell.length_c   1.000
_cell.angle_alpha   90.00
_cell.angle_beta   90.00
_cell.angle_gamma   90.00
#
_symmetry.space_group_name_H-M   'P 1'
#
loop_
_entity.id
_entity.type
_entity.pdbx_description
1 polymer ?
#
loop_
_entity_poly.entity_id
_entity_poly.type
_entity_poly.pdbx_seq_one_letter_code
_entity_poly.pdbx_strand_id
1 'polypeptide(L)'
;AAGGWTFTGWSGALTGIQNPATVTMDRSKAVTATFKENKYTITITTQGGTNGEEPGGTSTTAAGPYHEGQTVKLKATPKSGYRFVKWIAGSAEFTEAEIEVTVTGNMNYVAVFARIEGPTAYQIYMPVITR
;
A
#
# COMPACT_ATOMS: atom_id res chain seq x y z
N ALA A 1 3.63 14.21 17.72
CA ALA A 1 4.23 14.62 16.44
C ALA A 1 3.10 14.60 15.41
N ALA A 2 2.90 15.67 14.64
CA ALA A 2 2.01 15.61 13.49
C ALA A 2 2.67 14.68 12.47
N GLY A 3 2.04 13.52 12.19
CA GLY A 3 2.55 12.62 11.16
C GLY A 3 2.74 13.37 9.85
N GLY A 4 3.84 13.11 9.14
CA GLY A 4 4.08 13.65 7.80
C GLY A 4 5.14 14.73 7.71
N TRP A 5 5.69 15.20 8.83
CA TRP A 5 6.73 16.23 8.85
C TRP A 5 7.87 15.87 9.82
N THR A 6 9.10 15.93 9.33
CA THR A 6 10.32 15.76 10.12
C THR A 6 10.92 17.11 10.44
N PHE A 7 11.17 17.40 11.72
CA PHE A 7 11.93 18.57 12.13
C PHE A 7 13.37 18.48 11.62
N THR A 8 13.83 19.49 10.88
CA THR A 8 15.18 19.51 10.28
C THR A 8 16.15 20.46 10.98
N GLY A 9 15.65 21.35 11.82
CA GLY A 9 16.50 22.18 12.66
C GLY A 9 15.95 23.57 12.93
N TRP A 10 16.65 24.26 13.83
CA TRP A 10 16.48 25.66 14.14
C TRP A 10 17.42 26.52 13.30
N SER A 11 17.00 27.74 13.00
CA SER A 11 17.84 28.78 12.41
C SER A 11 17.57 30.16 13.04
N GLY A 12 18.50 31.10 12.84
CA GLY A 12 18.46 32.43 13.46
C GLY A 12 19.27 32.45 14.75
N ALA A 13 18.64 32.85 15.85
CA ALA A 13 19.28 32.97 17.16
C ALA A 13 19.48 31.62 17.89
N LEU A 14 18.97 30.53 17.32
CA LEU A 14 19.19 29.15 17.74
C LEU A 14 19.50 28.34 16.48
N THR A 15 20.45 27.41 16.59
CA THR A 15 20.87 26.55 15.48
C THR A 15 20.94 25.09 15.91
N GLY A 16 20.94 24.19 14.93
CA GLY A 16 21.04 22.74 15.17
C GLY A 16 19.67 22.06 15.30
N ILE A 17 19.69 20.80 15.71
CA ILE A 17 18.54 19.89 15.68
C ILE A 17 17.98 19.54 17.06
N GLN A 18 18.49 20.14 18.12
CA GLN A 18 18.08 19.82 19.48
C GLN A 18 16.62 20.23 19.71
N ASN A 19 15.80 19.31 20.21
CA ASN A 19 14.42 19.57 20.56
C ASN A 19 14.02 18.68 21.77
N PRO A 20 13.71 19.26 22.94
CA PRO A 20 13.58 20.70 23.22
C PRO A 20 14.94 21.42 23.27
N ALA A 21 14.95 22.69 22.84
CA ALA A 21 16.10 23.58 22.92
C ALA A 21 15.77 24.85 23.72
N THR A 22 16.78 25.39 24.40
CA THR A 22 16.66 26.57 25.25
C THR A 22 17.34 27.78 24.64
N VAL A 23 16.69 28.95 24.72
CA VAL A 23 17.24 30.23 24.26
C VAL A 23 17.18 31.22 25.41
N THR A 24 18.31 31.80 25.79
CA THR A 24 18.37 32.88 26.78
C THR A 24 17.98 34.21 26.14
N MET A 25 16.97 34.91 26.68
CA MET A 25 16.53 36.20 26.15
C MET A 25 17.27 37.36 26.84
N ASP A 26 18.34 37.83 26.21
CA ASP A 26 19.13 39.01 26.61
C ASP A 26 18.81 40.25 25.74
N ARG A 27 18.19 40.03 24.58
CA ARG A 27 17.69 41.03 23.63
C ARG A 27 16.67 40.39 22.70
N SER A 28 16.10 41.17 21.77
CA SER A 28 15.25 40.64 20.70
C SER A 28 16.01 39.60 19.87
N LYS A 29 15.43 38.41 19.74
CA LYS A 29 15.95 37.26 18.98
C LYS A 29 14.85 36.69 18.09
N ALA A 30 15.21 36.27 16.88
CA ALA A 30 14.32 35.55 15.98
C ALA A 30 14.82 34.11 15.82
N VAL A 31 13.93 33.14 15.99
CA VAL A 31 14.22 31.71 15.84
C VAL A 31 13.19 31.11 14.89
N THR A 32 13.65 30.37 13.89
CA THR A 32 12.80 29.71 12.90
C THR A 32 12.97 28.20 13.01
N ALA A 33 11.85 27.46 13.14
CA ALA A 33 11.82 26.02 13.01
C ALA A 33 11.66 25.63 11.54
N THR A 34 12.50 24.73 11.05
CA THR A 34 12.35 24.17 9.71
C THR A 34 11.84 22.73 9.83
N PHE A 35 10.87 22.40 8.97
CA PHE A 35 10.33 21.05 8.83
C PHE A 35 10.45 20.61 7.38
N LYS A 36 10.71 19.33 7.17
CA LYS A 36 10.70 18.67 5.86
C LYS A 36 9.55 17.69 5.81
N GLU A 37 8.76 17.79 4.75
CA GLU A 37 7.67 16.86 4.48
C GLU A 37 8.20 15.45 4.19
N ASN A 38 7.62 14.45 4.84
CA ASN A 38 7.94 13.04 4.65
C ASN A 38 7.12 12.51 3.46
N LYS A 39 7.81 12.14 2.38
CA LYS A 39 7.21 11.57 1.17
C LYS A 39 7.61 10.12 1.01
N TYR A 40 6.64 9.28 0.64
CA TYR A 40 6.79 7.84 0.50
C TYR A 40 6.19 7.33 -0.81
N THR A 41 6.53 6.09 -1.12
CA THR A 41 6.01 5.36 -2.28
C THR A 41 5.25 4.11 -1.84
N ILE A 42 4.12 3.85 -2.49
CA ILE A 42 3.43 2.56 -2.44
C ILE A 42 3.67 1.86 -3.78
N THR A 43 4.34 0.71 -3.73
CA THR A 43 4.56 -0.14 -4.91
C THR A 43 3.59 -1.31 -4.85
N ILE A 44 2.91 -1.58 -5.96
CA ILE A 44 2.00 -2.72 -6.07
C ILE A 44 2.43 -3.60 -7.22
N THR A 45 2.62 -4.89 -6.92
CA THR A 45 2.81 -5.93 -7.92
C THR A 45 1.61 -6.87 -7.92
N THR A 46 1.38 -7.54 -9.04
CA THR A 46 0.27 -8.47 -9.21
C THR A 46 0.82 -9.85 -9.52
N GLN A 47 0.34 -10.88 -8.82
CA GLN A 47 0.68 -12.27 -9.01
C GLN A 47 -0.59 -13.07 -9.34
N GLY A 48 -0.45 -14.06 -10.21
CA GLY A 48 -1.53 -14.94 -10.66
C GLY A 48 -1.46 -15.09 -12.17
N GLY A 49 -1.41 -16.33 -12.65
CA GLY A 49 -0.98 -16.66 -14.01
C GLY A 49 -0.01 -17.85 -13.93
N THR A 50 -0.10 -18.80 -14.87
CA THR A 50 0.85 -19.91 -14.95
C THR A 50 2.04 -19.51 -15.82
N ASN A 51 3.26 -19.89 -15.43
CA ASN A 51 4.53 -19.77 -16.18
C ASN A 51 4.52 -18.82 -17.40
N GLY A 52 4.62 -17.51 -17.16
CA GLY A 52 4.75 -16.50 -18.22
C GLY A 52 3.44 -15.91 -18.77
N GLU A 53 2.28 -16.32 -18.25
CA GLU A 53 1.00 -15.65 -18.52
C GLU A 53 0.93 -14.24 -17.88
N GLU A 54 0.11 -13.37 -18.49
CA GLU A 54 -0.24 -12.06 -17.95
C GLU A 54 -0.82 -12.17 -16.53
N PRO A 55 -0.65 -11.15 -15.67
CA PRO A 55 -1.23 -11.18 -14.33
C PRO A 55 -2.75 -11.41 -14.36
N GLY A 56 -3.26 -12.21 -13.43
CA GLY A 56 -4.66 -12.64 -13.29
C GLY A 56 -5.64 -11.54 -12.87
N GLY A 57 -5.18 -10.29 -12.83
CA GLY A 57 -5.93 -9.13 -12.41
C GLY A 57 -5.10 -7.85 -12.50
N THR A 58 -5.72 -6.72 -12.18
CA THR A 58 -5.06 -5.42 -12.06
C THR A 58 -5.23 -4.88 -10.64
N SER A 59 -4.39 -3.90 -10.30
CA SER A 59 -4.49 -3.13 -9.08
C SER A 59 -4.59 -1.64 -9.39
N THR A 60 -5.33 -0.90 -8.56
CA THR A 60 -5.39 0.56 -8.61
C THR A 60 -5.18 1.15 -7.21
N THR A 61 -4.52 2.30 -7.18
CA THR A 61 -4.29 3.13 -6.00
C THR A 61 -4.29 4.60 -6.43
N ALA A 62 -4.53 5.52 -5.50
CA ALA A 62 -4.36 6.95 -5.76
C ALA A 62 -2.93 7.24 -6.25
N ALA A 63 -2.73 8.21 -7.15
CA ALA A 63 -1.38 8.57 -7.57
C ALA A 63 -0.61 9.22 -6.41
N GLY A 64 0.68 8.89 -6.28
CA GLY A 64 1.57 9.53 -5.30
C GLY A 64 1.99 10.95 -5.72
N PRO A 65 2.82 11.64 -4.91
CA PRO A 65 3.51 11.14 -3.72
C PRO A 65 2.56 10.92 -2.52
N TYR A 66 2.95 10.03 -1.61
CA TYR A 66 2.19 9.75 -0.39
C TYR A 66 2.87 10.34 0.83
N HIS A 67 2.08 10.74 1.83
CA HIS A 67 2.58 11.39 3.05
C HIS A 67 2.39 10.47 4.27
N GLU A 68 3.26 10.57 5.26
CA GLU A 68 3.10 9.80 6.50
C GLU A 68 1.74 10.07 7.16
N GLY A 69 1.09 9.03 7.65
CA GLY A 69 -0.23 9.11 8.26
C GLY A 69 -1.39 9.25 7.26
N GLN A 70 -1.11 9.42 5.96
CA GLN A 70 -2.15 9.43 4.93
C GLN A 70 -2.80 8.05 4.82
N THR A 71 -4.13 8.00 4.79
CA THR A 71 -4.89 6.80 4.43
C THR A 71 -5.06 6.72 2.93
N VAL A 72 -4.71 5.58 2.33
CA VAL A 72 -4.79 5.31 0.89
C VAL A 72 -5.62 4.06 0.65
N LYS A 73 -6.56 4.12 -0.30
CA LYS A 73 -7.35 2.96 -0.73
C LYS A 73 -6.61 2.19 -1.83
N LEU A 74 -6.46 0.88 -1.63
CA LEU A 74 -5.97 -0.06 -2.64
C LEU A 74 -7.14 -0.91 -3.13
N LYS A 75 -7.20 -1.19 -4.43
CA LYS A 75 -8.26 -2.00 -5.05
C LYS A 75 -7.70 -3.00 -6.05
N ALA A 76 -8.08 -4.26 -5.88
CA ALA A 76 -7.76 -5.35 -6.79
C ALA A 76 -8.98 -5.65 -7.66
N THR A 77 -8.76 -5.77 -8.97
CA THR A 77 -9.80 -6.15 -9.95
C THR A 77 -9.37 -7.41 -10.69
N PRO A 78 -9.98 -8.58 -10.41
CA PRO A 78 -9.67 -9.81 -11.12
C PRO A 78 -10.01 -9.71 -12.61
N LYS A 79 -9.21 -10.37 -13.45
CA LYS A 79 -9.59 -10.61 -14.85
C LYS A 79 -10.65 -11.73 -14.92
N SER A 80 -11.33 -11.82 -16.06
CA SER A 80 -12.27 -12.91 -16.34
C SER A 80 -11.58 -14.27 -16.17
N GLY A 81 -12.25 -15.21 -15.50
CA GLY A 81 -11.70 -16.54 -15.19
C GLY A 81 -10.73 -16.56 -14.01
N TYR A 82 -10.53 -15.45 -13.30
CA TYR A 82 -9.74 -15.37 -12.07
C TYR A 82 -10.58 -14.81 -10.92
N ARG A 83 -10.16 -15.14 -9.69
CA ARG A 83 -10.64 -14.52 -8.46
C ARG A 83 -9.48 -13.89 -7.72
N PHE A 84 -9.77 -12.78 -7.02
CA PHE A 84 -8.85 -12.23 -6.04
C PHE A 84 -8.75 -13.20 -4.86
N VAL A 85 -7.54 -13.41 -4.36
CA VAL A 85 -7.27 -14.27 -3.21
C VAL A 85 -6.95 -13.43 -1.98
N LYS A 86 -5.92 -12.59 -2.09
CA LYS A 86 -5.45 -11.74 -1.00
C LYS A 86 -4.43 -10.69 -1.46
N TRP A 87 -4.25 -9.67 -0.65
CA TRP A 87 -3.07 -8.83 -0.62
C TRP A 87 -2.03 -9.41 0.32
N ILE A 88 -0.76 -9.29 -0.04
CA ILE A 88 0.38 -9.61 0.83
C ILE A 88 1.21 -8.34 1.01
N ALA A 89 1.53 -7.99 2.25
CA ALA A 89 2.47 -6.92 2.60
C ALA A 89 3.44 -7.43 3.67
N GLY A 90 4.63 -7.86 3.25
CA GLY A 90 5.56 -8.57 4.13
C GLY A 90 4.94 -9.88 4.63
N SER A 91 4.72 -10.00 5.95
CA SER A 91 4.03 -11.14 6.57
C SER A 91 2.52 -10.93 6.78
N ALA A 92 2.01 -9.72 6.52
CA ALA A 92 0.58 -9.42 6.67
C ALA A 92 -0.20 -9.85 5.42
N GLU A 93 -1.42 -10.36 5.63
CA GLU A 93 -2.33 -10.77 4.57
C GLU A 93 -3.71 -10.12 4.75
N PHE A 94 -4.32 -9.70 3.64
CA PHE A 94 -5.66 -9.10 3.63
C PHE A 94 -6.53 -9.78 2.58
N THR A 95 -7.70 -10.28 2.97
CA THR A 95 -8.59 -11.04 2.07
C THR A 95 -9.66 -10.17 1.41
N GLU A 96 -9.77 -8.90 1.79
CA GLU A 96 -10.65 -7.93 1.15
C GLU A 96 -10.01 -7.38 -0.12
N ALA A 97 -10.79 -7.34 -1.22
CA ALA A 97 -10.30 -6.85 -2.52
C ALA A 97 -10.09 -5.33 -2.54
N GLU A 98 -10.77 -4.60 -1.66
CA GLU A 98 -10.54 -3.18 -1.39
C GLU A 98 -10.10 -3.02 0.07
N ILE A 99 -8.96 -2.38 0.30
CA ILE A 99 -8.43 -2.11 1.64
C ILE A 99 -8.02 -0.65 1.78
N GLU A 100 -8.10 -0.11 2.99
CA GLU A 100 -7.54 1.18 3.35
C GLU A 100 -6.27 0.97 4.19
N VAL A 101 -5.18 1.62 3.78
CA VAL A 101 -3.86 1.45 4.40
C VAL A 101 -3.32 2.81 4.82
N THR A 102 -2.75 2.87 6.01
CA THR A 102 -2.10 4.08 6.52
C THR A 102 -0.63 4.05 6.14
N VAL A 103 -0.18 5.11 5.47
CA VAL A 103 1.21 5.26 5.02
C VAL A 103 2.11 5.51 6.22
N THR A 104 2.94 4.55 6.57
CA THR A 104 3.94 4.66 7.65
C THR A 104 5.38 4.69 7.13
N GLY A 105 5.54 4.59 5.82
CA GLY A 105 6.83 4.47 5.16
C GLY A 105 6.66 4.07 3.70
N ASN A 106 7.75 3.61 3.08
CA ASN A 106 7.66 2.94 1.79
C ASN A 106 6.98 1.57 1.98
N MET A 107 5.92 1.32 1.23
CA MET A 107 5.10 0.11 1.37
C MET A 107 5.08 -0.66 0.07
N ASN A 108 5.07 -1.99 0.18
CA ASN A 108 5.04 -2.90 -0.95
C ASN A 108 3.89 -3.88 -0.76
N TYR A 109 3.00 -3.97 -1.75
CA TYR A 109 1.87 -4.87 -1.77
C TYR A 109 1.94 -5.81 -2.97
N VAL A 110 1.58 -7.08 -2.76
CA VAL A 110 1.37 -8.06 -3.82
C VAL A 110 -0.12 -8.41 -3.87
N ALA A 111 -0.78 -8.15 -4.99
CA ALA A 111 -2.14 -8.63 -5.25
C ALA A 111 -2.07 -10.07 -5.77
N VAL A 112 -2.66 -11.03 -5.07
CA VAL A 112 -2.66 -12.44 -5.49
C VAL A 112 -4.02 -12.81 -6.09
N PHE A 113 -3.98 -13.37 -7.30
CA PHE A 113 -5.12 -13.89 -8.03
C PHE A 113 -4.95 -15.38 -8.32
N ALA A 114 -6.06 -16.12 -8.36
CA ALA A 114 -6.10 -17.53 -8.72
C ALA A 114 -7.11 -17.77 -9.85
N ARG A 115 -6.81 -18.70 -10.77
CA ARG A 115 -7.78 -19.16 -11.77
C ARG A 115 -9.00 -19.75 -11.06
N ILE A 116 -10.17 -19.47 -11.61
CA ILE A 116 -11.40 -20.14 -11.24
C ILE A 116 -11.39 -21.45 -12.04
N GLU A 117 -10.96 -22.53 -11.39
CA GLU A 117 -11.07 -23.86 -12.01
C GLU A 117 -12.56 -24.23 -12.08
N GLY A 118 -13.05 -24.47 -13.30
CA GLY A 118 -14.35 -25.08 -13.50
C GLY A 118 -14.35 -26.53 -13.02
N PRO A 119 -15.50 -27.19 -12.85
CA PRO A 119 -15.53 -28.60 -12.50
C PRO A 119 -14.78 -29.41 -13.55
N THR A 120 -13.76 -30.14 -13.11
CA THR A 120 -13.05 -31.12 -13.94
C THR A 120 -13.99 -32.32 -14.16
N ALA A 121 -14.70 -32.31 -15.29
CA ALA A 121 -15.64 -33.32 -15.81
C ALA A 121 -17.11 -33.24 -15.33
N TYR A 122 -18.00 -33.12 -16.31
CA TYR A 122 -19.42 -33.48 -16.18
C TYR A 122 -19.59 -34.92 -16.69
N GLN A 123 -19.93 -35.88 -15.82
CA GLN A 123 -20.37 -37.20 -16.29
C GLN A 123 -21.85 -37.12 -16.69
N ILE A 124 -22.11 -37.19 -18.00
CA ILE A 124 -23.47 -37.36 -18.51
C ILE A 124 -23.82 -38.84 -18.36
N TYR A 125 -24.71 -39.17 -17.42
CA TYR A 125 -25.35 -40.47 -17.36
C TYR A 125 -26.47 -40.50 -18.41
N MET A 126 -26.23 -41.15 -19.55
CA MET A 126 -27.34 -41.57 -20.41
C MET A 126 -28.01 -42.78 -19.75
N PRO A 127 -29.34 -42.78 -19.52
CA PRO A 127 -30.02 -44.01 -19.13
C PRO A 127 -29.88 -45.01 -20.28
N VAL A 128 -29.33 -46.19 -20.00
CA VAL A 128 -29.42 -47.32 -20.92
C VAL A 128 -30.88 -47.72 -20.99
N ILE A 129 -31.54 -47.38 -22.10
CA ILE A 129 -32.86 -47.94 -22.40
C ILE A 129 -32.61 -49.31 -23.04
N THR A 130 -32.71 -50.36 -22.23
CA THR A 130 -32.74 -51.73 -22.75
C THR A 130 -34.14 -51.99 -23.32
N ARG A 131 -34.17 -52.58 -24.52
CA ARG A 131 -35.38 -52.86 -25.31
C ARG A 131 -36.41 -53.73 -24.60
#